data_AF-A0A2N6KLR6-F1
#
_entry.id   AF-A0A2N6KLR6-F1
#
_cell.length_a   1.000
_cell.length_b   1.000
_cell.length_c   1.000
_cell.angle_alpha   90.00
_cell.angle_beta   90.00
_cell.angle_gamma   90.00
#
_symmetry.space_group_name_H-M   'P 1'
#
loop_
_entity.id
_entity.type
_entity.pdbx_description
1 polymer ?
#
loop_
_entity_poly.entity_id
_entity_poly.type
_entity_poly.pdbx_seq_one_letter_code
_entity_poly.pdbx_strand_id
1 'polypeptide(L)'
;MTIQQKSDRSFHERFLLSTVAVLTAFTLTSCSTLVTDQYEATALTTYTWQVKYAYDLTNEPSPRFETFATTSLLNRNGIKPPGTVIGPDDRGLWWPTLPPRPSVSEVEQRQKPQEQASTPEILKAVEYRLTYTLGSQQKTLPTNYAVYRQVVKAYPSKAPLRLTLGVGDNSVEKAEIVK
;
A
#
# COMPACT_ATOMS: atom_id res chain seq x y z
N MET A 1 34.61 -67.46 -11.81
CA MET A 1 36.05 -67.71 -12.01
C MET A 1 36.48 -66.95 -13.25
N THR A 2 37.37 -65.97 -13.05
CA THR A 2 38.38 -65.47 -14.00
C THR A 2 37.97 -64.55 -15.17
N ILE A 3 38.28 -63.26 -14.97
CA ILE A 3 38.97 -62.26 -15.84
C ILE A 3 38.42 -61.98 -17.23
N GLN A 4 38.13 -60.69 -17.50
CA GLN A 4 38.62 -60.01 -18.70
C GLN A 4 39.01 -58.56 -18.41
N GLN A 5 40.21 -58.22 -18.85
CA GLN A 5 40.89 -56.93 -18.78
C GLN A 5 41.08 -56.48 -20.23
N LYS A 6 40.60 -55.30 -20.63
CA LYS A 6 41.12 -54.55 -21.81
C LYS A 6 40.61 -53.11 -21.78
N SER A 7 41.48 -52.16 -21.44
CA SER A 7 42.30 -51.32 -22.34
C SER A 7 41.49 -50.27 -23.09
N ASP A 8 41.66 -49.00 -22.71
CA ASP A 8 42.33 -47.99 -23.55
C ASP A 8 42.02 -46.58 -23.02
N ARG A 9 43.06 -45.82 -22.71
CA ARG A 9 42.98 -44.35 -22.69
C ARG A 9 44.27 -43.77 -23.27
N SER A 10 44.20 -43.48 -24.57
CA SER A 10 45.13 -42.57 -25.24
C SER A 10 44.74 -41.12 -24.95
N PHE A 11 45.76 -40.37 -24.55
CA PHE A 11 45.87 -38.91 -24.53
C PHE A 11 45.45 -38.28 -25.87
N HIS A 12 44.74 -37.14 -25.86
CA HIS A 12 45.16 -35.90 -26.56
C HIS A 12 44.19 -34.72 -26.38
N GLU A 13 44.81 -33.57 -26.13
CA GLU A 13 44.50 -32.22 -26.63
C GLU A 13 43.40 -31.32 -26.03
N ARG A 14 43.78 -30.04 -26.11
CA ARG A 14 43.29 -28.85 -25.43
C ARG A 14 42.13 -28.24 -26.22
N PHE A 15 41.15 -27.67 -25.53
CA PHE A 15 40.27 -26.69 -26.15
C PHE A 15 39.93 -25.55 -25.17
N LEU A 16 40.46 -24.36 -25.48
CA LEU A 16 40.11 -23.07 -24.91
C LEU A 16 38.67 -22.73 -25.28
N LEU A 17 37.83 -22.29 -24.32
CA LEU A 17 36.54 -21.68 -24.63
C LEU A 17 36.25 -20.50 -23.69
N SER A 18 35.93 -19.39 -24.35
CA SER A 18 35.82 -18.00 -23.91
C SER A 18 34.84 -17.76 -22.76
N THR A 19 35.25 -16.92 -21.83
CA THR A 19 34.38 -16.26 -20.84
C THR A 19 33.63 -15.09 -21.50
N VAL A 20 32.34 -15.26 -21.79
CA VAL A 20 31.45 -14.14 -22.13
C VAL A 20 31.07 -13.44 -20.82
N ALA A 21 31.69 -12.28 -20.55
CA ALA A 21 31.28 -11.40 -19.46
C ALA A 21 30.04 -10.62 -19.90
N VAL A 22 28.85 -11.08 -19.49
CA VAL A 22 27.60 -10.32 -19.65
C VAL A 22 27.59 -9.21 -18.60
N LEU A 23 27.96 -7.98 -18.97
CA LEU A 23 27.74 -6.81 -18.15
C LEU A 23 26.23 -6.53 -18.09
N THR A 24 25.57 -6.97 -17.03
CA THR A 24 24.21 -6.55 -16.70
C THR A 24 24.31 -5.14 -16.10
N ALA A 25 23.99 -4.11 -16.90
CA ALA A 25 23.85 -2.76 -16.40
C ALA A 25 22.58 -2.68 -15.54
N PHE A 26 22.73 -2.78 -14.22
CA PHE A 26 21.65 -2.46 -13.28
C PHE A 26 21.44 -0.95 -13.33
N THR A 27 20.33 -0.50 -13.94
CA THR A 27 19.85 0.87 -13.76
C THR A 27 19.38 0.99 -12.32
N LEU A 28 20.24 1.52 -11.45
CA LEU A 28 19.86 1.89 -10.09
C LEU A 28 18.76 2.95 -10.21
N THR A 29 17.53 2.55 -9.95
CA THR A 29 16.39 3.46 -9.86
C THR A 29 16.63 4.38 -8.66
N SER A 30 17.07 5.60 -8.97
CA SER A 30 17.46 6.58 -7.96
C SER A 30 16.25 7.04 -7.13
N CYS A 31 16.51 7.32 -5.86
CA CYS A 31 15.61 8.00 -4.95
C CYS A 31 15.86 9.51 -5.11
N SER A 32 14.91 10.25 -5.70
CA SER A 32 15.08 11.68 -5.94
C SER A 32 14.60 12.51 -4.74
N THR A 33 15.08 13.74 -4.65
CA THR A 33 14.61 14.70 -3.64
C THR A 33 14.22 16.01 -4.31
N LEU A 34 13.23 16.69 -3.75
CA LEU A 34 12.82 18.01 -4.19
C LEU A 34 12.34 18.86 -3.01
N VAL A 35 12.38 20.18 -3.18
CA VAL A 35 11.84 21.13 -2.21
C VAL A 35 10.65 21.84 -2.84
N THR A 36 9.55 21.93 -2.10
CA THR A 36 8.32 22.60 -2.55
C THR A 36 7.58 23.23 -1.37
N ASP A 37 6.98 24.39 -1.59
CA ASP A 37 6.04 25.07 -0.70
C ASP A 37 4.58 24.91 -1.15
N GLN A 38 4.38 24.31 -2.32
CA GLN A 38 3.07 24.03 -2.91
C GLN A 38 2.76 22.55 -2.79
N TYR A 39 2.14 22.20 -1.67
CA TYR A 39 1.78 20.82 -1.36
C TYR A 39 0.43 20.72 -0.65
N GLU A 40 -0.15 19.54 -0.77
CA GLU A 40 -1.34 19.12 -0.06
C GLU A 40 -1.21 17.63 0.28
N ALA A 41 -1.49 17.27 1.54
CA ALA A 41 -1.62 15.87 1.93
C ALA A 41 -3.07 15.52 2.20
N THR A 42 -3.47 14.34 1.74
CA THR A 42 -4.77 13.77 2.02
C THR A 42 -4.65 12.41 2.71
N ALA A 43 -5.62 12.11 3.57
CA ALA A 43 -5.82 10.79 4.13
C ALA A 43 -7.31 10.42 3.99
N LEU A 44 -7.61 9.45 3.12
CA LEU A 44 -8.95 8.92 2.94
C LEU A 44 -9.17 7.79 3.96
N THR A 45 -9.90 8.09 5.03
CA THR A 45 -10.28 7.10 6.04
C THR A 45 -11.57 6.42 5.60
N THR A 46 -11.60 5.08 5.65
CA THR A 46 -12.73 4.28 5.16
C THR A 46 -13.15 3.24 6.19
N TYR A 47 -14.46 3.18 6.43
CA TYR A 47 -15.12 2.09 7.14
C TYR A 47 -15.83 1.19 6.14
N THR A 48 -15.64 -0.11 6.26
CA THR A 48 -16.28 -1.12 5.41
C THR A 48 -16.83 -2.25 6.26
N TRP A 49 -18.12 -2.54 6.13
CA TRP A 49 -18.68 -3.79 6.67
C TRP A 49 -18.31 -4.95 5.77
N GLN A 50 -17.69 -5.97 6.36
CA GLN A 50 -17.33 -7.20 5.69
C GLN A 50 -17.90 -8.41 6.43
N VAL A 51 -18.32 -9.42 5.68
CA VAL A 51 -18.73 -10.73 6.21
C VAL A 51 -17.91 -11.81 5.54
N LYS A 52 -17.42 -12.75 6.36
CA LYS A 52 -16.77 -13.98 5.90
C LYS A 52 -17.82 -15.06 5.68
N TYR A 53 -17.75 -15.73 4.55
CA TYR A 53 -18.52 -16.93 4.23
C TYR A 53 -17.58 -18.10 3.99
N ALA A 54 -17.90 -19.24 4.58
CA ALA A 54 -17.10 -20.46 4.48
C ALA A 54 -17.99 -21.67 4.82
N TYR A 55 -17.74 -22.84 4.24
CA TYR A 55 -18.34 -24.11 4.69
C TYR A 55 -17.86 -24.49 6.11
N ASP A 56 -16.64 -24.09 6.48
CA ASP A 56 -16.13 -24.12 7.86
C ASP A 56 -15.45 -22.79 8.20
N LEU A 57 -16.10 -21.96 9.04
CA LEU A 57 -15.58 -20.65 9.42
C LEU A 57 -14.22 -20.69 10.13
N THR A 58 -13.81 -21.83 10.68
CA THR A 58 -12.57 -21.97 11.45
C THR A 58 -11.42 -22.44 10.59
N ASN A 59 -11.64 -23.47 9.78
CA ASN A 59 -10.56 -24.21 9.12
C ASN A 59 -10.48 -24.01 7.61
N GLU A 60 -11.41 -23.29 6.99
CA GLU A 60 -11.39 -23.11 5.54
C GLU A 60 -10.19 -22.25 5.10
N PRO A 61 -9.31 -22.76 4.21
CA PRO A 61 -8.09 -22.05 3.82
C PRO A 61 -8.35 -20.80 2.97
N SER A 62 -9.45 -20.79 2.20
CA SER A 62 -9.77 -19.73 1.26
C SER A 62 -11.25 -19.33 1.38
N PRO A 63 -11.64 -18.71 2.50
CA PRO A 63 -13.01 -18.28 2.71
C PRO A 63 -13.35 -17.11 1.76
N ARG A 64 -14.63 -16.95 1.46
CA ARG A 64 -15.13 -15.82 0.67
C ARG A 64 -15.43 -14.64 1.58
N PHE A 65 -15.07 -13.44 1.16
CA PHE A 65 -15.40 -12.20 1.86
C PHE A 65 -16.32 -11.34 1.01
N GLU A 66 -17.42 -10.88 1.59
CA GLU A 66 -18.33 -9.94 0.93
C GLU A 66 -18.30 -8.59 1.62
N THR A 67 -18.30 -7.53 0.80
CA THR A 67 -18.44 -6.15 1.25
C THR A 67 -19.91 -5.74 1.22
N PHE A 68 -20.38 -5.10 2.28
CA PHE A 68 -21.75 -4.59 2.40
C PHE A 68 -21.79 -3.09 2.18
N ALA A 69 -21.68 -2.31 3.25
CA ALA A 69 -21.73 -0.87 3.20
C ALA A 69 -20.37 -0.27 3.52
N THR A 70 -20.03 0.78 2.78
CA THR A 70 -18.76 1.51 2.88
C THR A 70 -19.04 2.99 3.00
N THR A 71 -18.32 3.66 3.89
CA THR A 71 -18.32 5.12 4.02
C THR A 71 -16.88 5.61 4.15
N SER A 72 -16.58 6.73 3.50
CA SER A 72 -15.24 7.32 3.50
C SER A 72 -15.28 8.80 3.85
N LEU A 73 -14.20 9.30 4.45
CA LEU A 73 -14.01 10.71 4.77
C LEU A 73 -12.61 11.15 4.35
N LEU A 74 -12.53 12.24 3.59
CA LEU A 74 -11.28 12.81 3.14
C LEU A 74 -10.75 13.82 4.16
N ASN A 75 -9.61 13.50 4.76
CA ASN A 75 -8.87 14.40 5.64
C ASN A 75 -7.87 15.18 4.78
N ARG A 76 -7.87 16.51 4.84
CA ARG A 76 -7.00 17.36 4.01
C ARG A 76 -6.16 18.27 4.88
N ASN A 77 -4.83 18.12 4.80
CA ASN A 77 -3.84 18.92 5.54
C ASN A 77 -4.05 18.99 7.06
N GLY A 78 -4.71 17.99 7.64
CA GLY A 78 -5.04 17.97 9.07
C GLY A 78 -6.07 19.04 9.49
N ILE A 79 -6.81 19.60 8.53
CA ILE A 79 -7.92 20.52 8.79
C ILE A 79 -9.17 19.69 9.06
N LYS A 80 -9.93 20.07 10.10
CA LYS A 80 -11.19 19.43 10.47
C LYS A 80 -12.15 19.42 9.27
N PRO A 81 -12.57 18.24 8.77
CA PRO A 81 -13.57 18.17 7.70
C PRO A 81 -14.94 18.68 8.17
N PRO A 82 -15.73 19.31 7.28
CA PRO A 82 -17.07 19.78 7.61
C PRO A 82 -17.99 18.62 8.00
N GLY A 83 -18.93 18.88 8.91
CA GLY A 83 -19.90 17.87 9.36
C GLY A 83 -19.36 16.79 10.31
N THR A 84 -18.06 16.83 10.65
CA THR A 84 -17.49 15.91 11.65
C THR A 84 -17.85 16.34 13.07
N VAL A 85 -18.58 15.47 13.78
CA VAL A 85 -19.01 15.72 15.17
C VAL A 85 -18.00 15.18 16.16
N ILE A 86 -17.39 14.03 15.86
CA ILE A 86 -16.39 13.38 16.70
C ILE A 86 -15.00 13.95 16.36
N GLY A 87 -14.17 14.15 17.38
CA GLY A 87 -12.79 14.61 17.23
C GLY A 87 -11.93 13.64 16.42
N PRO A 88 -10.71 14.06 16.04
CA PRO A 88 -9.79 13.16 15.38
C PRO A 88 -9.36 12.02 16.34
N ASP A 89 -8.93 10.89 15.78
CA ASP A 89 -8.33 9.79 16.53
C ASP A 89 -6.91 10.14 17.05
N ASP A 90 -6.26 9.19 17.71
CA ASP A 90 -4.90 9.35 18.25
C ASP A 90 -3.83 9.64 17.19
N ARG A 91 -4.14 9.42 15.91
CA ARG A 91 -3.29 9.75 14.76
C ARG A 91 -3.62 11.11 14.15
N GLY A 92 -4.59 11.82 14.73
CA GLY A 92 -5.07 13.09 14.23
C GLY A 92 -5.93 12.95 12.97
N LEU A 93 -6.59 11.81 12.75
CA LEU A 93 -7.46 11.56 11.60
C LEU A 93 -8.92 11.58 12.02
N TRP A 94 -9.74 12.32 11.29
CA TRP A 94 -11.19 12.23 11.38
C TRP A 94 -11.67 11.02 10.58
N TRP A 95 -12.60 10.27 11.17
CA TRP A 95 -13.23 9.11 10.55
C TRP A 95 -14.66 9.44 10.09
N PRO A 96 -15.16 8.79 9.02
CA PRO A 96 -16.55 8.94 8.61
C PRO A 96 -17.50 8.40 9.68
N THR A 97 -18.76 8.80 9.63
CA THR A 97 -19.83 8.09 10.35
C THR A 97 -19.84 6.62 9.94
N LEU A 98 -20.05 5.71 10.89
CA LEU A 98 -20.13 4.28 10.58
C LEU A 98 -21.24 4.01 9.55
N PRO A 99 -20.97 3.18 8.52
CA PRO A 99 -22.01 2.76 7.60
C PRO A 99 -23.06 1.92 8.33
N PRO A 100 -24.29 1.84 7.81
CA PRO A 100 -25.31 0.97 8.40
C PRO A 100 -24.79 -0.47 8.44
N ARG A 101 -24.92 -1.12 9.60
CA ARG A 101 -24.56 -2.53 9.76
C ARG A 101 -25.51 -3.38 8.91
N PRO A 102 -25.01 -4.33 8.10
CA PRO A 102 -25.89 -5.19 7.32
C PRO A 102 -26.79 -6.01 8.25
N SER A 103 -28.04 -6.13 7.84
CA SER A 103 -29.06 -6.94 8.52
C SER A 103 -28.80 -8.42 8.31
N VAL A 104 -29.40 -9.26 9.17
CA VAL A 104 -29.32 -10.72 9.04
C VAL A 104 -29.85 -11.18 7.68
N SER A 105 -30.97 -10.63 7.22
CA SER A 105 -31.56 -11.00 5.93
C SER A 105 -30.66 -10.63 4.74
N GLU A 106 -29.96 -9.49 4.77
CA GLU A 106 -29.00 -9.12 3.73
C GLU A 106 -27.79 -10.07 3.70
N VAL A 107 -27.37 -10.56 4.87
CA VAL A 107 -26.28 -11.54 4.99
C VAL A 107 -26.71 -12.89 4.43
N GLU A 108 -27.86 -13.41 4.87
CA GLU A 108 -28.42 -14.69 4.40
C GLU A 108 -28.69 -14.68 2.89
N GLN A 109 -29.14 -13.54 2.33
CA GLN A 109 -29.37 -13.42 0.89
C GLN A 109 -28.09 -13.62 0.06
N ARG A 110 -26.92 -13.28 0.60
CA ARG A 110 -25.62 -13.40 -0.09
C ARG A 110 -24.87 -14.69 0.26
N GLN A 111 -25.45 -15.53 1.12
CA GLN A 111 -24.91 -16.82 1.52
C GLN A 111 -25.20 -17.89 0.46
N LYS A 112 -24.21 -18.69 0.10
CA LYS A 112 -24.43 -19.83 -0.80
C LYS A 112 -24.90 -21.05 0.01
N PRO A 113 -25.54 -22.04 -0.65
CA PRO A 113 -25.94 -23.27 0.03
C PRO A 113 -24.77 -23.91 0.79
N GLN A 114 -25.02 -24.33 2.02
CA GLN A 114 -24.07 -24.98 2.94
C GLN A 114 -22.91 -24.11 3.45
N GLU A 115 -22.76 -22.87 2.96
CA GLU A 115 -21.86 -21.92 3.63
C GLU A 115 -22.44 -21.55 5.00
N GLN A 116 -21.57 -21.12 5.90
CA GLN A 116 -21.84 -20.41 7.14
C GLN A 116 -21.40 -18.95 6.95
N ALA A 117 -22.12 -18.02 7.58
CA ALA A 117 -21.76 -16.62 7.60
C ALA A 117 -21.18 -16.24 8.96
N SER A 118 -20.08 -15.49 8.98
CA SER A 118 -19.57 -14.88 10.21
C SER A 118 -20.47 -13.73 10.65
N THR A 119 -20.26 -13.25 11.88
CA THR A 119 -20.79 -11.93 12.26
C THR A 119 -20.18 -10.86 11.36
N PRO A 120 -20.95 -9.81 10.96
CA PRO A 120 -20.38 -8.67 10.27
C PRO A 120 -19.33 -7.98 11.11
N GLU A 121 -18.17 -7.73 10.51
CA GLU A 121 -17.01 -7.06 11.11
C GLU A 121 -16.72 -5.75 10.37
N ILE A 122 -16.22 -4.76 11.12
CA ILE A 122 -15.86 -3.46 10.55
C ILE A 122 -14.37 -3.43 10.21
N LEU A 123 -14.06 -3.23 8.94
CA LEU A 123 -12.71 -2.99 8.46
C LEU A 123 -12.42 -1.49 8.42
N LYS A 124 -11.23 -1.12 8.87
CA LYS A 124 -10.70 0.23 8.84
C LYS A 124 -9.55 0.32 7.85
N ALA A 125 -9.62 1.26 6.93
CA ALA A 125 -8.52 1.54 5.99
C ALA A 125 -8.19 3.04 5.97
N VAL A 126 -6.93 3.36 5.68
CA VAL A 126 -6.49 4.74 5.44
C VAL A 126 -5.59 4.75 4.21
N GLU A 127 -5.98 5.51 3.20
CA GLU A 127 -5.17 5.76 2.01
C GLU A 127 -4.56 7.16 2.09
N TYR A 128 -3.23 7.24 2.09
CA TYR A 128 -2.51 8.52 2.13
C TYR A 128 -2.02 8.90 0.74
N ARG A 129 -2.23 10.17 0.38
CA ARG A 129 -1.67 10.76 -0.85
C ARG A 129 -1.05 12.11 -0.57
N LEU A 130 -0.01 12.43 -1.32
CA LEU A 130 0.58 13.76 -1.39
C LEU A 130 0.44 14.31 -2.80
N THR A 131 -0.13 15.50 -2.88
CA THR A 131 -0.17 16.32 -4.09
C THR A 131 0.86 17.43 -3.96
N TYR A 132 1.73 17.61 -4.94
CA TYR A 132 2.69 18.72 -4.97
C TYR A 132 2.86 19.28 -6.38
N THR A 133 3.31 20.53 -6.47
CA THR A 133 3.61 21.19 -7.75
C THR A 133 5.11 21.16 -8.03
N LEU A 134 5.47 20.81 -9.27
CA LEU A 134 6.83 20.88 -9.82
C LEU A 134 6.78 21.63 -11.15
N GLY A 135 7.27 22.87 -11.18
CA GLY A 135 7.11 23.76 -12.33
C GLY A 135 5.63 24.07 -12.59
N SER A 136 5.12 23.72 -13.77
CA SER A 136 3.70 23.85 -14.12
C SER A 136 2.88 22.57 -13.91
N GLN A 137 3.52 21.47 -13.49
CA GLN A 137 2.86 20.17 -13.34
C GLN A 137 2.51 19.91 -11.88
N GLN A 138 1.27 19.52 -11.63
CA GLN A 138 0.84 18.96 -10.36
C GLN A 138 0.97 17.43 -10.40
N LYS A 139 1.59 16.83 -9.38
CA LYS A 139 1.73 15.38 -9.21
C LYS A 139 1.03 14.94 -7.95
N THR A 140 0.24 13.88 -8.03
CA THR A 140 -0.39 13.22 -6.88
C THR A 140 0.21 11.82 -6.75
N LEU A 141 0.91 11.55 -5.65
CA LEU A 141 1.58 10.28 -5.41
C LEU A 141 1.05 9.62 -4.14
N PRO A 142 1.01 8.27 -4.07
CA PRO A 142 0.80 7.55 -2.82
C PRO A 142 1.91 7.89 -1.81
N THR A 143 1.56 7.86 -0.54
CA THR A 143 2.50 8.13 0.55
C THR A 143 2.11 7.36 1.81
N ASN A 144 2.70 7.73 2.95
CA ASN A 144 2.48 7.11 4.23
C ASN A 144 2.08 8.16 5.30
N TYR A 145 1.72 7.66 6.47
CA TYR A 145 1.30 8.49 7.60
C TYR A 145 2.36 9.49 8.06
N ALA A 146 3.64 9.12 8.04
CA ALA A 146 4.70 10.00 8.53
C ALA A 146 4.80 11.25 7.64
N VAL A 147 4.72 11.08 6.32
CA VAL A 147 4.66 12.19 5.36
C VAL A 147 3.41 13.05 5.59
N TYR A 148 2.23 12.42 5.71
CA TYR A 148 1.00 13.14 6.03
C TYR A 148 1.15 14.02 7.28
N ARG A 149 1.70 13.48 8.38
CA ARG A 149 1.90 14.24 9.61
C ARG A 149 2.88 15.40 9.48
N GLN A 150 3.90 15.27 8.64
CA GLN A 150 4.84 16.37 8.39
C GLN A 150 4.15 17.51 7.65
N VAL A 151 3.29 17.18 6.68
CA VAL A 151 2.45 18.19 6.02
C VAL A 151 1.49 18.85 7.00
N VAL A 152 0.81 18.09 7.86
CA VAL A 152 -0.06 18.67 8.90
C VAL A 152 0.68 19.67 9.79
N LYS A 153 1.94 19.39 10.15
CA LYS A 153 2.77 20.29 10.96
C LYS A 153 3.20 21.54 10.19
N ALA A 154 3.52 21.40 8.91
CA ALA A 154 4.07 22.48 8.08
C ALA A 154 2.98 23.39 7.48
N TYR A 155 1.79 22.87 7.25
CA TYR A 155 0.72 23.54 6.50
C TYR A 155 0.22 24.85 7.14
N PRO A 156 0.08 24.98 8.47
CA PRO A 156 -0.37 26.24 9.09
C PRO A 156 0.55 27.43 8.81
N SER A 157 1.86 27.20 8.74
CA SER A 157 2.86 28.23 8.44
C SER A 157 3.31 28.25 6.98
N LYS A 158 2.76 27.37 6.14
CA LYS A 158 3.18 27.18 4.73
C LYS A 158 4.69 26.94 4.60
N ALA A 159 5.30 26.29 5.58
CA ALA A 159 6.74 26.04 5.58
C ALA A 159 7.12 25.11 4.41
N PRO A 160 8.19 25.38 3.64
CA PRO A 160 8.62 24.49 2.56
C PRO A 160 8.96 23.09 3.08
N LEU A 161 8.66 22.07 2.28
CA LEU A 161 8.99 20.69 2.56
C LEU A 161 10.03 20.18 1.59
N ARG A 162 11.04 19.49 2.11
CA ARG A 162 11.90 18.60 1.34
C ARG A 162 11.22 17.23 1.28
N LEU A 163 10.87 16.80 0.07
CA LEU A 163 10.30 15.50 -0.21
C LEU A 163 11.38 14.54 -0.69
N THR A 164 11.33 13.30 -0.22
CA THR A 164 12.12 12.18 -0.74
C THR A 164 11.18 11.25 -1.47
N LEU A 165 11.36 11.11 -2.78
CA LEU A 165 10.52 10.27 -3.62
C LEU A 165 11.02 8.83 -3.62
N GLY A 166 10.09 7.89 -3.72
CA GLY A 166 10.41 6.47 -3.78
C GLY A 166 11.02 6.07 -5.12
N VAL A 167 11.23 4.76 -5.27
CA VAL A 167 11.81 4.16 -6.46
C VAL A 167 11.01 4.54 -7.71
N GLY A 168 11.70 5.16 -8.69
CA GLY A 168 11.07 5.60 -9.94
C GLY A 168 10.12 6.79 -9.76
N ASP A 169 10.24 7.54 -8.67
CA ASP A 169 9.43 8.73 -8.36
C ASP A 169 7.91 8.47 -8.29
N ASN A 170 7.52 7.25 -7.92
CA ASN A 170 6.11 6.79 -7.91
C ASN A 170 5.41 6.92 -6.54
N SER A 171 6.13 7.32 -5.50
CA SER A 171 5.62 7.52 -4.15
C SER A 171 6.40 8.64 -3.45
N VAL A 172 5.85 9.17 -2.35
CA VAL A 172 6.63 10.00 -1.42
C VAL A 172 6.90 9.21 -0.17
N GLU A 173 8.18 8.95 0.11
CA GLU A 173 8.60 8.10 1.24
C GLU A 173 8.88 8.91 2.50
N LYS A 174 9.38 10.15 2.33
CA LYS A 174 9.74 11.04 3.43
C LYS A 174 9.40 12.49 3.09
N ALA A 175 9.05 13.26 4.12
CA ALA A 175 8.92 14.71 4.06
C ALA A 175 9.59 15.33 5.28
N GLU A 176 10.30 16.43 5.08
CA GLU A 176 11.02 17.15 6.13
C GLU A 176 10.78 18.65 5.97
N ILE A 177 10.45 19.32 7.08
CA ILE A 177 10.32 20.79 7.09
C ILE A 177 11.70 21.39 6.88
N VAL A 178 11.83 22.24 5.85
CA VAL A 178 13.04 23.03 5.61
C VAL A 178 13.04 24.17 6.63
N LYS A 179 14.12 24.24 7.41
CA LYS A 179 14.34 25.30 8.40
C LYS A 179 14.96 26.53 7.77
#